data_AF-B3T1U9-F1
#
_entry.id   AF-B3T1U9-F1
#
_cell.length_a   1.000
_cell.length_b   1.000
_cell.length_c   1.000
_cell.angle_alpha   90.00
_cell.angle_beta   90.00
_cell.angle_gamma   90.00
#
_symmetry.space_group_name_H-M   'P 1'
#
loop_
_entity.id
_entity.type
_entity.pdbx_description
1 polymer ?
#
loop_
_entity_poly.entity_id
_entity_poly.type
_entity_poly.pdbx_seq_one_letter_code
_entity_poly.pdbx_strand_id
1 'polypeptide(L)'
;MSHPVLPDFSVDFKNMSEQEIRKLTGQDEGRFLQDSSQVDFNTNLFGDKSSKIIKFILDEVRSNKLKFSVVNQKENISVLIANLYRIIYLGLRDYCHAPMSPGYFKKKNIGKLTNGKIGYNGWSATVRILKQLGYIQIVRGKEGWLSRIRYTDKFYDDVIEKFKLDPQDILKTKPSITKKNSKGVEVEVKNSRRTYQVIRRVENYNKLLLSTDI
;
A
#
# COMPACT_ATOMS: atom_id res chain seq x y z
N MET A 1 -31.84 -37.78 -18.95
CA MET A 1 -31.01 -36.71 -18.33
C MET A 1 -31.09 -35.50 -19.23
N SER A 2 -31.58 -34.36 -18.73
CA SER A 2 -31.64 -33.11 -19.50
C SER A 2 -30.22 -32.61 -19.78
N HIS A 3 -29.88 -32.47 -21.06
CA HIS A 3 -28.60 -31.91 -21.46
C HIS A 3 -28.45 -30.47 -20.95
N PRO A 4 -27.25 -30.06 -20.49
CA PRO A 4 -26.98 -28.66 -20.19
C PRO A 4 -27.07 -27.85 -21.48
N VAL A 5 -27.84 -26.75 -21.45
CA VAL A 5 -27.81 -25.74 -22.51
C VAL A 5 -26.44 -25.08 -22.43
N LEU A 6 -25.55 -25.42 -23.37
CA LEU A 6 -24.31 -24.68 -23.56
C LEU A 6 -24.68 -23.28 -24.09
N PRO A 7 -24.07 -22.20 -23.56
CA PRO A 7 -24.28 -20.87 -24.12
C PRO A 7 -23.79 -20.88 -25.57
N ASP A 8 -24.61 -20.33 -26.47
CA ASP A 8 -24.24 -20.18 -27.88
C ASP A 8 -23.02 -19.25 -27.96
N PHE A 9 -21.89 -19.78 -28.43
CA PHE A 9 -20.62 -19.07 -28.53
C PHE A 9 -20.49 -18.23 -29.82
N SER A 10 -21.59 -17.99 -30.55
CA SER A 10 -21.59 -17.11 -31.73
C SER A 10 -21.67 -15.63 -31.35
N VAL A 11 -20.68 -15.12 -30.60
CA VAL A 11 -20.53 -13.68 -30.35
C VAL A 11 -19.82 -13.06 -31.55
N ASP A 12 -20.57 -12.38 -32.44
CA ASP A 12 -20.00 -11.66 -33.59
C ASP A 12 -19.40 -10.32 -33.16
N PHE A 13 -18.11 -10.33 -32.83
CA PHE A 13 -17.36 -9.15 -32.42
C PHE A 13 -17.25 -8.06 -33.50
N LYS A 14 -17.58 -8.32 -34.77
CA LYS A 14 -17.44 -7.32 -35.85
C LYS A 14 -18.41 -6.15 -35.75
N ASN A 15 -19.58 -6.37 -35.13
CA ASN A 15 -20.64 -5.37 -35.04
C ASN A 15 -20.82 -4.80 -33.63
N MET A 16 -19.97 -5.20 -32.69
CA MET A 16 -19.99 -4.73 -31.31
C MET A 16 -19.05 -3.54 -31.15
N SER A 17 -19.46 -2.54 -30.38
CA SER A 17 -18.57 -1.46 -29.98
C SER A 17 -17.47 -2.01 -29.06
N GLU A 18 -16.31 -1.35 -29.07
CA GLU A 18 -15.18 -1.69 -28.21
C GLU A 18 -15.57 -1.84 -26.72
N GLN A 19 -16.56 -1.07 -26.26
CA GLN A 19 -17.11 -1.09 -24.91
C GLN A 19 -17.94 -2.37 -24.60
N GLU A 20 -18.69 -2.88 -25.58
CA GLU A 20 -19.50 -4.10 -25.43
C GLU A 20 -18.62 -5.35 -25.39
N ILE A 21 -17.61 -5.40 -26.26
CA ILE A 21 -16.59 -6.48 -26.29
C ILE A 21 -15.87 -6.58 -24.94
N ARG A 22 -15.58 -5.42 -24.33
CA ARG A 22 -14.90 -5.31 -23.04
C ARG A 22 -15.76 -5.76 -21.86
N LYS A 23 -17.05 -5.42 -21.83
CA LYS A 23 -18.01 -5.97 -20.84
C LYS A 23 -18.15 -7.49 -20.97
N LEU A 24 -18.28 -7.99 -22.19
CA LEU A 24 -18.45 -9.42 -22.48
C LEU A 24 -17.23 -10.26 -22.10
N THR A 25 -16.03 -9.69 -22.16
CA THR A 25 -14.77 -10.36 -21.79
C THR A 25 -14.39 -10.18 -20.32
N GLY A 26 -15.25 -9.57 -19.50
CA GLY A 26 -14.99 -9.29 -18.08
C GLY A 26 -13.94 -8.21 -17.84
N GLN A 27 -13.65 -7.40 -18.87
CA GLN A 27 -12.74 -6.25 -18.81
C GLN A 27 -13.57 -4.97 -18.63
N ASP A 28 -14.22 -4.81 -17.47
CA ASP A 28 -15.05 -3.63 -17.23
C ASP A 28 -14.20 -2.34 -17.15
N GLU A 29 -14.63 -1.32 -17.91
CA GLU A 29 -14.02 -0.01 -18.05
C GLU A 29 -14.58 0.94 -16.99
N GLY A 30 -13.87 1.22 -15.87
CA GLY A 30 -14.49 2.19 -14.97
C GLY A 30 -13.81 2.67 -13.69
N ARG A 31 -12.59 2.24 -13.35
CA ARG A 31 -11.86 2.91 -12.26
C ARG A 31 -10.69 3.67 -12.84
N PHE A 32 -10.97 4.92 -13.18
CA PHE A 32 -9.98 5.87 -13.66
C PHE A 32 -8.82 5.94 -12.66
N LEU A 33 -7.62 6.28 -13.12
CA LEU A 33 -6.47 6.56 -12.24
C LEU A 33 -6.80 7.57 -11.13
N GLN A 34 -7.78 8.43 -11.42
CA GLN A 34 -8.36 9.38 -10.49
C GLN A 34 -9.07 8.73 -9.31
N ASP A 35 -9.19 7.41 -9.17
CA ASP A 35 -9.88 6.72 -8.07
C ASP A 35 -8.93 5.84 -7.24
N SER A 36 -7.67 6.24 -7.06
CA SER A 36 -6.76 5.55 -6.12
C SER A 36 -6.15 6.52 -5.10
N SER A 37 -5.89 6.05 -3.88
CA SER A 37 -5.14 6.85 -2.89
C SER A 37 -3.65 6.61 -3.06
N GLN A 38 -2.85 7.65 -3.24
CA GLN A 38 -1.40 7.51 -3.27
C GLN A 38 -0.91 6.92 -1.93
N VAL A 39 -0.03 5.92 -2.00
CA VAL A 39 0.64 5.37 -0.81
C VAL A 39 1.46 6.46 -0.12
N ASP A 40 1.19 6.66 1.17
CA ASP A 40 2.00 7.48 2.06
C ASP A 40 3.02 6.59 2.77
N PHE A 41 4.27 6.62 2.27
CA PHE A 41 5.38 5.83 2.81
C PHE A 41 5.83 6.22 4.22
N ASN A 42 5.32 7.33 4.78
CA ASN A 42 5.56 7.70 6.16
C ASN A 42 4.49 7.18 7.13
N THR A 43 3.35 6.69 6.63
CA THR A 43 2.30 6.13 7.50
C THR A 43 2.59 4.66 7.77
N ASN A 44 2.61 4.27 9.05
CA ASN A 44 3.00 2.95 9.53
C ASN A 44 2.07 2.46 10.65
N LEU A 45 2.04 1.15 10.86
CA LEU A 45 1.48 0.54 12.07
C LEU A 45 2.30 0.94 13.30
N PHE A 46 1.59 1.27 14.38
CA PHE A 46 2.12 1.70 15.67
C PHE A 46 1.54 0.86 16.82
N GLY A 47 2.13 0.96 18.00
CA GLY A 47 1.66 0.28 19.21
C GLY A 47 1.88 -1.24 19.22
N ASP A 48 1.33 -1.91 20.23
CA ASP A 48 1.57 -3.34 20.47
C ASP A 48 0.99 -4.22 19.36
N LYS A 49 -0.14 -3.82 18.77
CA LYS A 49 -0.80 -4.55 17.67
C LYS A 49 0.11 -4.65 16.44
N SER A 50 0.90 -3.60 16.15
CA SER A 50 1.87 -3.58 15.05
C SER A 50 2.81 -4.79 15.10
N SER A 51 3.41 -5.06 16.26
CA SER A 51 4.35 -6.16 16.42
C SER A 51 3.68 -7.53 16.22
N LYS A 52 2.43 -7.68 16.70
CA LYS A 52 1.64 -8.92 16.60
C LYS A 52 1.21 -9.20 15.15
N ILE A 53 0.71 -8.18 14.45
CA ILE A 53 0.30 -8.28 13.03
C ILE A 53 1.50 -8.62 12.16
N ILE A 54 2.62 -7.90 12.32
CA ILE A 54 3.83 -8.14 11.53
C ILE A 54 4.36 -9.56 11.77
N LYS A 55 4.36 -10.03 13.03
CA LYS A 55 4.74 -11.40 13.36
C LYS A 55 3.81 -12.41 12.68
N PHE A 56 2.50 -12.20 12.76
CA PHE A 56 1.50 -13.07 12.13
C PHE A 56 1.73 -13.21 10.62
N ILE A 57 1.94 -12.11 9.89
CA ILE A 57 2.24 -12.16 8.45
C ILE A 57 3.55 -12.89 8.17
N LEU A 58 4.61 -12.61 8.94
CA LEU A 58 5.91 -13.29 8.75
C LEU A 58 5.85 -14.78 9.06
N ASP A 59 5.04 -15.19 10.04
CA ASP A 59 4.82 -16.61 10.35
C ASP A 59 4.02 -17.29 9.23
N GLU A 60 3.03 -16.63 8.63
CA GLU A 60 2.36 -17.16 7.42
C GLU A 60 3.31 -17.32 6.23
N VAL A 61 4.20 -16.36 5.99
CA VAL A 61 5.24 -16.46 4.94
C VAL A 61 6.07 -17.74 5.15
N ARG A 62 6.50 -17.99 6.38
CA ARG A 62 7.31 -19.18 6.73
C ARG A 62 6.52 -20.47 6.57
N SER A 63 5.28 -20.52 7.08
CA SER A 63 4.40 -21.68 6.99
C SER A 63 4.09 -22.06 5.54
N ASN A 64 3.94 -21.08 4.66
CA ASN A 64 3.75 -21.28 3.22
C ASN A 64 5.06 -21.48 2.45
N LYS A 65 6.21 -21.56 3.14
CA LYS A 65 7.56 -21.74 2.55
C LYS A 65 7.89 -20.69 1.47
N LEU A 66 7.34 -19.48 1.60
CA LEU A 66 7.55 -18.40 0.64
C LEU A 66 8.89 -17.71 0.88
N LYS A 67 9.65 -17.47 -0.20
CA LYS A 67 10.93 -16.75 -0.12
C LYS A 67 10.70 -15.25 0.02
N PHE A 68 10.84 -14.77 1.26
CA PHE A 68 10.85 -13.34 1.56
C PHE A 68 12.20 -12.98 2.19
N SER A 69 13.16 -12.58 1.37
CA SER A 69 14.53 -12.24 1.80
C SER A 69 14.87 -10.82 1.39
N VAL A 70 14.28 -9.84 2.07
CA VAL A 70 14.55 -8.40 1.88
C VAL A 70 14.87 -7.74 3.20
N VAL A 71 15.66 -6.68 3.17
CA VAL A 71 15.91 -5.85 4.36
C VAL A 71 14.64 -5.10 4.78
N ASN A 72 14.50 -4.80 6.07
CA ASN A 72 13.40 -4.00 6.63
C ASN A 72 11.99 -4.54 6.31
N GLN A 73 11.81 -5.87 6.39
CA GLN A 73 10.53 -6.53 6.12
C GLN A 73 9.40 -5.95 6.96
N LYS A 74 9.67 -5.72 8.25
CA LYS A 74 8.71 -5.23 9.23
C LYS A 74 8.17 -3.87 8.80
N GLU A 75 9.04 -2.95 8.40
CA GLU A 75 8.64 -1.62 7.95
C GLU A 75 7.87 -1.66 6.62
N ASN A 76 8.28 -2.49 5.67
CA ASN A 76 7.53 -2.57 4.41
C ASN A 76 6.13 -3.18 4.61
N ILE A 77 6.00 -4.21 5.45
CA ILE A 77 4.69 -4.78 5.84
C ILE A 77 3.86 -3.70 6.53
N SER A 78 4.45 -3.00 7.50
CA SER A 78 3.80 -1.94 8.27
C SER A 78 3.23 -0.83 7.39
N VAL A 79 4.03 -0.29 6.45
CA VAL A 79 3.57 0.73 5.49
C VAL A 79 2.38 0.22 4.67
N LEU A 80 2.48 -1.01 4.15
CA LEU A 80 1.45 -1.55 3.27
C LEU A 80 0.12 -1.74 4.02
N ILE A 81 0.15 -2.38 5.19
CA ILE A 81 -1.04 -2.59 6.01
C ILE A 81 -1.66 -1.25 6.42
N ALA A 82 -0.85 -0.29 6.87
CA ALA A 82 -1.36 1.02 7.30
C ALA A 82 -2.05 1.78 6.16
N ASN A 83 -1.52 1.69 4.93
CA ASN A 83 -2.14 2.32 3.76
C ASN A 83 -3.41 1.60 3.30
N LEU A 84 -3.49 0.27 3.44
CA LEU A 84 -4.71 -0.50 3.15
C LEU A 84 -5.80 -0.27 4.20
N TYR A 85 -5.44 -0.20 5.47
CA TYR A 85 -6.39 0.16 6.52
C TYR A 85 -6.90 1.59 6.34
N ARG A 86 -6.01 2.53 6.01
CA ARG A 86 -6.38 3.94 5.79
C ARG A 86 -7.41 4.11 4.67
N ILE A 87 -7.34 3.31 3.60
CA ILE A 87 -8.36 3.40 2.55
C ILE A 87 -9.73 2.89 3.04
N ILE A 88 -9.75 1.79 3.81
CA ILE A 88 -10.97 1.24 4.41
C ILE A 88 -11.59 2.26 5.38
N TYR A 89 -10.81 2.72 6.36
CA TYR A 89 -11.30 3.58 7.44
C TYR A 89 -11.82 4.92 6.93
N LEU A 90 -11.09 5.57 6.03
CA LEU A 90 -11.50 6.88 5.53
C LEU A 90 -12.62 6.78 4.48
N GLY A 91 -13.18 5.58 4.25
CA GLY A 91 -14.13 5.32 3.16
C GLY A 91 -13.56 5.74 1.80
N LEU A 92 -12.23 5.74 1.69
CA LEU A 92 -11.56 6.12 0.46
C LEU A 92 -11.62 4.93 -0.50
N ARG A 93 -11.48 5.26 -1.78
CA ARG A 93 -11.36 4.35 -2.91
C ARG A 93 -10.75 2.97 -2.56
N ASP A 94 -11.25 1.92 -3.20
CA ASP A 94 -10.87 0.51 -2.96
C ASP A 94 -9.40 0.14 -3.27
N TYR A 95 -8.53 1.10 -3.62
CA TYR A 95 -7.14 0.85 -4.01
C TYR A 95 -6.19 1.90 -3.45
N CYS A 96 -5.02 1.44 -3.00
CA CYS A 96 -3.84 2.29 -2.87
C CYS A 96 -2.96 2.20 -4.13
N HIS A 97 -2.27 3.30 -4.45
CA HIS A 97 -1.45 3.45 -5.65
C HIS A 97 0.02 3.74 -5.31
N ALA A 98 0.90 2.88 -5.84
CA ALA A 98 2.35 3.05 -5.77
C ALA A 98 3.01 2.38 -6.99
N PRO A 99 3.61 3.14 -7.91
CA PRO A 99 4.39 2.57 -9.00
C PRO A 99 5.54 1.69 -8.48
N MET A 100 5.58 0.43 -8.91
CA MET A 100 6.65 -0.51 -8.59
C MET A 100 7.81 -0.34 -9.57
N SER A 101 8.47 0.81 -9.57
CA SER A 101 9.65 1.04 -10.40
C SER A 101 10.80 1.70 -9.63
N PRO A 102 12.07 1.31 -9.89
CA PRO A 102 13.22 1.98 -9.28
C PRO A 102 13.25 3.49 -9.54
N GLY A 103 12.85 3.89 -10.76
CA GLY A 103 12.80 5.30 -11.17
C GLY A 103 11.85 6.14 -10.33
N TYR A 104 10.67 5.60 -9.98
CA TYR A 104 9.72 6.29 -9.10
C TYR A 104 10.31 6.52 -7.70
N PHE A 105 10.88 5.48 -7.08
CA PHE A 105 11.48 5.56 -5.74
C PHE A 105 12.65 6.54 -5.68
N LYS A 106 13.46 6.59 -6.75
CA LYS A 106 14.55 7.57 -6.91
C LYS A 106 13.99 8.98 -7.08
N LYS A 107 13.08 9.20 -8.04
CA LYS A 107 12.51 10.53 -8.34
C LYS A 107 11.79 11.15 -7.14
N LYS A 108 11.09 10.33 -6.35
CA LYS A 108 10.36 10.77 -5.15
C LYS A 108 11.21 10.75 -3.87
N ASN A 109 12.49 10.37 -3.95
CA ASN A 109 13.40 10.27 -2.81
C ASN A 109 12.82 9.48 -1.62
N ILE A 110 12.11 8.38 -1.89
CA ILE A 110 11.38 7.59 -0.87
C ILE A 110 12.34 7.02 0.18
N GLY A 111 13.51 6.55 -0.23
CA GLY A 111 14.53 6.07 0.71
C GLY A 111 14.91 7.15 1.72
N LYS A 112 15.16 8.38 1.27
CA LYS A 112 15.47 9.50 2.16
C LYS A 112 14.31 9.87 3.07
N LEU A 113 13.09 9.91 2.52
CA LEU A 113 11.85 10.19 3.26
C LEU A 113 11.68 9.23 4.45
N THR A 114 12.09 7.98 4.28
CA THR A 114 11.87 6.88 5.21
C THR A 114 13.13 6.42 5.96
N ASN A 115 14.14 7.29 6.11
CA ASN A 115 15.41 6.96 6.79
C ASN A 115 16.12 5.71 6.23
N GLY A 116 16.06 5.51 4.91
CA GLY A 116 16.63 4.37 4.21
C GLY A 116 15.86 3.08 4.38
N LYS A 117 14.73 3.07 5.12
CA LYS A 117 14.03 1.84 5.47
C LYS A 117 13.19 1.29 4.32
N ILE A 118 12.60 2.17 3.51
CA ILE A 118 11.74 1.79 2.40
C ILE A 118 12.42 2.09 1.07
N GLY A 119 12.58 1.06 0.26
CA GLY A 119 13.12 1.13 -1.08
C GLY A 119 12.35 0.23 -2.04
N TYR A 120 12.59 0.39 -3.34
CA TYR A 120 11.88 -0.34 -4.39
C TYR A 120 11.90 -1.87 -4.17
N ASN A 121 13.06 -2.46 -3.84
CA ASN A 121 13.19 -3.91 -3.66
C ASN A 121 12.36 -4.42 -2.47
N GLY A 122 12.44 -3.73 -1.32
CA GLY A 122 11.67 -4.09 -0.13
C GLY A 122 10.16 -3.96 -0.36
N TRP A 123 9.74 -2.85 -0.97
CA TRP A 123 8.34 -2.58 -1.27
C TRP A 123 7.76 -3.59 -2.25
N SER A 124 8.40 -3.76 -3.41
CA SER A 124 7.91 -4.67 -4.46
C SER A 124 7.87 -6.12 -4.00
N ALA A 125 8.86 -6.58 -3.21
CA ALA A 125 8.85 -7.92 -2.63
C ALA A 125 7.69 -8.10 -1.63
N THR A 126 7.45 -7.11 -0.77
CA THR A 126 6.37 -7.15 0.21
C THR A 126 5.01 -7.25 -0.46
N VAL A 127 4.76 -6.42 -1.47
CA VAL A 127 3.50 -6.46 -2.22
C VAL A 127 3.33 -7.79 -2.96
N ARG A 128 4.40 -8.36 -3.52
CA ARG A 128 4.32 -9.69 -4.15
C ARG A 128 3.98 -10.80 -3.15
N ILE A 129 4.58 -10.76 -1.97
CA ILE A 129 4.35 -11.76 -0.92
C ILE A 129 2.93 -11.68 -0.38
N LEU A 130 2.42 -10.49 -0.05
CA LEU A 130 1.04 -10.36 0.41
C LEU A 130 0.03 -10.75 -0.68
N LYS A 131 0.36 -10.55 -1.96
CA LYS A 131 -0.44 -11.08 -3.06
C LYS A 131 -0.43 -12.61 -3.07
N GLN A 132 0.74 -13.23 -2.94
CA GLN A 132 0.86 -14.70 -2.91
C GLN A 132 0.11 -15.33 -1.72
N LEU A 133 0.10 -14.66 -0.58
CA LEU A 133 -0.66 -15.07 0.61
C LEU A 133 -2.17 -14.81 0.52
N GLY A 134 -2.64 -14.17 -0.56
CA GLY A 134 -4.06 -13.89 -0.80
C GLY A 134 -4.62 -12.69 -0.06
N TYR A 135 -3.79 -11.86 0.59
CA TYR A 135 -4.22 -10.65 1.31
C TYR A 135 -4.57 -9.49 0.40
N ILE A 136 -3.98 -9.46 -0.79
CA ILE A 136 -4.18 -8.35 -1.71
C ILE A 136 -4.28 -8.82 -3.14
N GLN A 137 -4.95 -8.00 -3.95
CA GLN A 137 -4.97 -8.10 -5.39
C GLN A 137 -4.16 -6.95 -5.97
N ILE A 138 -3.42 -7.23 -7.04
CA ILE A 138 -2.72 -6.20 -7.79
C ILE A 138 -3.44 -5.99 -9.12
N VAL A 139 -3.85 -4.75 -9.37
CA VAL A 139 -4.51 -4.35 -10.61
C VAL A 139 -3.52 -3.54 -11.46
N ARG A 140 -3.53 -3.75 -12.78
CA ARG A 140 -2.70 -2.97 -13.71
C ARG A 140 -3.17 -1.52 -13.75
N GLY A 141 -2.21 -0.59 -13.75
CA GLY A 141 -2.47 0.85 -13.92
C GLY A 141 -1.80 1.39 -15.18
N LYS A 142 -2.11 2.64 -15.54
CA LYS A 142 -1.61 3.32 -16.75
C LYS A 142 -0.12 3.68 -16.68
N GLU A 143 0.39 4.04 -15.50
CA GLU A 143 1.81 4.44 -15.29
C GLU A 143 2.79 3.27 -15.14
N GLY A 144 2.34 2.04 -15.37
CA GLY A 144 3.19 0.86 -15.34
C GLY A 144 2.50 -0.39 -14.80
N TRP A 145 3.16 -1.52 -15.03
CA TRP A 145 2.77 -2.81 -14.49
C TRP A 145 2.67 -2.74 -12.96
N LEU A 146 1.56 -3.23 -12.39
CA LEU A 146 1.41 -3.49 -10.96
C LEU A 146 1.44 -2.25 -10.04
N SER A 147 0.66 -1.21 -10.34
CA SER A 147 0.69 0.05 -9.57
C SER A 147 -0.49 0.25 -8.62
N ARG A 148 -1.52 -0.61 -8.65
CA ARG A 148 -2.69 -0.53 -7.76
C ARG A 148 -2.81 -1.77 -6.89
N ILE A 149 -3.06 -1.57 -5.62
CA ILE A 149 -3.14 -2.63 -4.62
C ILE A 149 -4.49 -2.51 -3.91
N ARG A 150 -5.26 -3.59 -3.94
CA ARG A 150 -6.57 -3.72 -3.30
C ARG A 150 -6.48 -4.77 -2.20
N TYR A 151 -7.13 -4.55 -1.06
CA TYR A 151 -7.26 -5.55 -0.01
C TYR A 151 -8.30 -6.62 -0.40
N THR A 152 -8.14 -7.84 0.08
CA THR A 152 -9.14 -8.92 -0.04
C THR A 152 -9.93 -9.07 1.25
N ASP A 153 -11.00 -9.87 1.21
CA ASP A 153 -11.74 -10.26 2.41
C ASP A 153 -10.82 -10.94 3.43
N LYS A 154 -9.89 -11.79 2.97
CA LYS A 154 -8.84 -12.36 3.83
C LYS A 154 -8.06 -11.28 4.60
N PHE A 155 -7.68 -10.18 3.96
CA PHE A 155 -7.01 -9.08 4.68
C PHE A 155 -7.93 -8.42 5.69
N TYR A 156 -9.19 -8.18 5.33
CA TYR A 156 -10.15 -7.61 6.25
C TYR A 156 -10.30 -8.50 7.50
N ASP A 157 -10.53 -9.79 7.30
CA ASP A 157 -10.78 -10.74 8.40
C ASP A 157 -9.53 -11.00 9.25
N ASP A 158 -8.41 -11.37 8.62
CA ASP A 158 -7.21 -11.84 9.33
C ASP A 158 -6.35 -10.69 9.87
N VAL A 159 -6.50 -9.47 9.37
CA VAL A 159 -5.68 -8.32 9.80
C VAL A 159 -6.53 -7.29 10.55
N ILE A 160 -7.69 -6.91 10.02
CA ILE A 160 -8.49 -5.83 10.62
C ILE A 160 -9.34 -6.37 11.76
N GLU A 161 -10.25 -7.32 11.48
CA GLU A 161 -11.17 -7.86 12.47
C GLU A 161 -10.44 -8.64 13.57
N LYS A 162 -9.54 -9.55 13.17
CA LYS A 162 -8.77 -10.39 14.10
C LYS A 162 -7.96 -9.60 15.12
N PHE A 163 -7.31 -8.52 14.70
CA PHE A 163 -6.48 -7.70 15.57
C PHE A 163 -7.22 -6.48 16.11
N LYS A 164 -8.47 -6.26 15.69
CA LYS A 164 -9.27 -5.06 16.01
C LYS A 164 -8.48 -3.79 15.70
N LEU A 165 -7.97 -3.69 14.48
CA LEU A 165 -7.14 -2.57 14.07
C LEU A 165 -7.98 -1.29 14.03
N ASP A 166 -7.50 -0.24 14.69
CA ASP A 166 -8.17 1.05 14.81
C ASP A 166 -7.29 2.18 14.23
N PRO A 167 -7.83 3.40 14.05
CA PRO A 167 -7.07 4.52 13.50
C PRO A 167 -5.92 5.01 14.37
N GLN A 168 -5.92 4.71 15.67
CA GLN A 168 -4.82 5.06 16.57
C GLN A 168 -3.59 4.16 16.32
N ASP A 169 -3.80 2.99 15.73
CA ASP A 169 -2.75 2.07 15.33
C ASP A 169 -2.00 2.50 14.05
N ILE A 170 -2.44 3.53 13.32
CA ILE A 170 -1.79 4.00 12.08
C ILE A 170 -1.27 5.43 12.18
N LEU A 171 0.01 5.58 12.53
CA LEU A 171 0.64 6.89 12.73
C LEU A 171 1.60 7.27 11.61
N LYS A 172 1.78 8.59 11.44
CA LYS A 172 2.82 9.13 10.56
C LYS A 172 4.16 9.17 11.27
N THR A 173 5.17 8.65 10.61
CA THR A 173 6.57 8.73 11.01
C THR A 173 7.08 10.13 10.74
N LYS A 174 7.89 10.68 11.66
CA LYS A 174 8.54 11.97 11.45
C LYS A 174 9.49 11.85 10.25
N PRO A 175 9.35 12.70 9.22
CA PRO A 175 10.21 12.61 8.04
C PRO A 175 11.64 13.00 8.40
N SER A 176 12.60 12.32 7.77
CA SER A 176 13.99 12.77 7.77
C SER A 176 14.13 14.03 6.92
N ILE A 177 14.68 15.11 7.47
CA ILE A 177 14.98 16.30 6.69
C ILE A 177 16.47 16.54 6.77
N THR A 178 17.18 16.32 5.65
CA THR A 178 18.62 16.56 5.57
C THR A 178 18.94 17.66 4.57
N LYS A 179 20.03 18.39 4.82
CA LYS A 179 20.59 19.42 3.95
C LYS A 179 22.07 19.11 3.73
N LYS A 180 22.61 19.43 2.55
CA LYS A 180 24.05 19.42 2.34
C LYS A 180 24.70 20.60 3.07
N ASN A 181 25.72 20.33 3.87
CA ASN A 181 26.55 21.38 4.47
C ASN A 181 27.50 21.98 3.41
N SER A 182 28.29 22.98 3.81
CA SER A 182 29.28 23.64 2.93
C SER A 182 30.34 22.69 2.35
N LYS A 183 30.52 21.50 2.94
CA LYS A 183 31.45 20.46 2.49
C LYS A 183 30.76 19.40 1.60
N GLY A 184 29.50 19.62 1.21
CA GLY A 184 28.72 18.68 0.39
C GLY A 184 28.19 17.45 1.14
N VAL A 185 28.44 17.34 2.46
CA VAL A 185 27.99 16.23 3.31
C VAL A 185 26.53 16.46 3.72
N GLU A 186 25.68 15.45 3.58
CA GLU A 186 24.31 15.52 4.07
C GLU A 186 24.28 15.44 5.61
N VAL A 187 23.66 16.44 6.23
CA VAL A 187 23.43 16.51 7.68
C VAL A 187 21.94 16.64 7.97
N GLU A 188 21.47 15.96 9.01
CA GLU A 188 20.09 16.04 9.47
C GLU A 188 19.81 17.43 10.06
N VAL A 189 18.78 18.10 9.55
CA VAL A 189 18.38 19.45 9.97
C VAL A 189 17.32 19.33 11.04
N LYS A 190 17.76 19.14 12.29
CA LYS A 190 16.86 18.96 13.43
C LYS A 190 16.10 20.24 13.80
N ASN A 191 16.63 21.44 13.50
CA ASN A 191 16.12 22.70 14.07
C ASN A 191 16.13 23.90 13.11
N SER A 192 15.27 23.93 12.10
CA SER A 192 14.98 25.14 11.32
C SER A 192 13.49 25.48 11.40
N ARG A 193 13.10 26.75 11.23
CA ARG A 193 11.68 27.17 11.27
C ARG A 193 10.81 26.34 10.31
N ARG A 194 11.33 26.00 9.13
CA ARG A 194 10.62 25.21 8.11
C ARG A 194 10.56 23.71 8.45
N THR A 195 11.63 23.13 9.01
CA THR A 195 11.61 21.73 9.46
C THR A 195 10.72 21.54 10.69
N TYR A 196 10.72 22.51 11.60
CA TYR A 196 9.85 22.54 12.77
C TYR A 196 8.36 22.56 12.41
N GLN A 197 7.97 23.35 11.40
CA GLN A 197 6.59 23.37 10.90
C GLN A 197 6.14 22.01 10.35
N VAL A 198 7.01 21.31 9.61
CA VAL A 198 6.70 19.99 9.06
C VAL A 198 6.57 18.96 10.18
N ILE A 199 7.50 18.96 11.14
CA ILE A 199 7.47 18.04 12.29
C ILE A 199 6.21 18.30 13.14
N ARG A 200 5.90 19.56 13.46
CA ARG A 200 4.68 19.92 14.22
C ARG A 200 3.39 19.49 13.51
N ARG A 201 3.32 19.58 12.18
CA ARG A 201 2.15 19.09 11.43
C ARG A 201 1.95 17.58 11.60
N VAL A 202 3.03 16.81 11.55
CA VAL A 202 2.99 15.35 11.79
C VAL A 202 2.60 15.05 13.24
N GLU A 203 3.17 15.76 14.21
CA GLU A 203 2.83 15.60 15.62
C GLU A 203 1.38 15.96 15.92
N ASN A 204 0.87 17.06 15.37
CA ASN A 204 -0.53 17.46 15.54
C ASN A 204 -1.48 16.45 14.88
N TYR A 205 -1.14 15.93 13.70
CA TYR A 205 -1.90 14.87 13.05
C TYR A 205 -1.97 13.60 13.91
N ASN A 206 -0.83 13.14 14.41
CA ASN A 206 -0.78 11.94 15.27
C ASN A 206 -1.51 12.18 16.60
N LYS A 207 -1.37 13.37 17.20
CA LYS A 207 -2.12 13.74 18.42
C LYS A 207 -3.63 13.70 18.19
N LEU A 208 -4.10 14.21 17.05
CA LEU A 208 -5.51 14.17 16.69
C LEU A 208 -6.03 12.73 16.60
N LEU A 209 -5.29 11.84 15.94
CA LEU A 209 -5.66 10.43 15.86
C LEU A 209 -5.73 9.80 17.26
N LEU A 210 -4.71 10.03 18.10
CA LEU A 210 -4.64 9.47 19.45
C LEU A 210 -5.67 10.06 20.43
N SER A 211 -6.19 11.26 20.16
CA SER A 211 -7.20 11.92 21.00
C SER A 211 -8.63 11.68 20.52
N THR A 212 -8.82 10.93 19.43
CA THR A 212 -10.15 10.60 18.93
C THR A 212 -10.63 9.36 19.68
N ASP A 213 -11.69 9.50 20.48
CA ASP A 213 -12.46 8.36 20.98
C ASP A 213 -13.23 7.77 19.80
N ILE A 214 -12.95 6.52 19.45
CA ILE A 214 -13.52 5.80 18.30
C ILE A 214 -14.31 4.60 18.82
#